data_AF-A0A434RDU4-F1
#
_entry.id   AF-A0A434RDU4-F1
#
_cell.length_a   1.000
_cell.length_b   1.000
_cell.length_c   1.000
_cell.angle_alpha   90.00
_cell.angle_beta   90.00
_cell.angle_gamma   90.00
#
_symmetry.space_group_name_H-M   'P 1'
#
loop_
_entity.id
_entity.type
_entity.pdbx_description
1 polymer ?
#
loop_
_entity_poly.entity_id
_entity_poly.type
_entity_poly.pdbx_seq_one_letter_code
_entity_poly.pdbx_strand_id
1 'polypeptide(L)' 'IKGLRYNLPAEQPIANAMVQRLGQSIALYIVPAGVDDKFELMLNDMIEARPQIGSWIWRVSEGEMPSLQLSRPR' A
#
# COMPACT_ATOMS: atom_id res chain seq x y z
N ILE A 1 12.58 10.25 4.58
CA ILE A 1 11.59 9.51 3.76
C ILE A 1 11.02 10.50 2.74
N LYS A 2 11.21 10.27 1.44
CA LYS A 2 10.71 11.16 0.38
C LYS A 2 9.46 10.49 -0.21
N GLY A 3 8.27 11.00 0.13
CA GLY A 3 7.01 10.47 -0.41
C GLY A 3 6.84 10.88 -1.86
N LEU A 4 6.65 9.92 -2.76
CA LEU A 4 6.22 10.18 -4.13
C LEU A 4 4.69 10.25 -4.14
N ARG A 5 4.13 11.44 -4.35
CA ARG A 5 2.71 11.59 -4.65
C ARG A 5 2.53 11.45 -6.16
N TYR A 6 1.99 10.32 -6.59
CA TYR A 6 1.45 10.20 -7.93
C TYR A 6 0.13 11.00 -7.98
N ASN A 7 -0.07 11.82 -9.01
CA ASN A 7 -1.30 12.59 -9.23
C ASN A 7 -2.40 11.66 -9.77
N LEU A 8 -2.80 10.68 -8.95
CA LEU A 8 -3.84 9.71 -9.26
C LEU A 8 -5.20 10.22 -8.74
N PRO A 9 -6.32 9.90 -9.42
CA PRO A 9 -7.66 10.23 -8.96
C PRO A 9 -7.91 9.69 -7.54
N ALA A 10 -8.62 10.43 -6.70
CA ALA A 10 -8.88 10.07 -5.30
C ALA A 10 -9.62 8.72 -5.13
N GLU A 11 -10.30 8.25 -6.19
CA GLU A 11 -11.00 6.97 -6.25
C GLU A 11 -10.09 5.79 -6.59
N GLN A 12 -8.78 6.00 -6.74
CA GLN A 12 -7.83 4.95 -7.08
C GLN A 12 -6.90 4.66 -5.91
N PRO A 13 -6.57 3.39 -5.64
CA PRO A 13 -5.59 3.05 -4.62
C PRO A 13 -4.21 3.60 -4.98
N ILE A 14 -3.53 4.20 -3.99
CA ILE A 14 -2.20 4.79 -4.15
C ILE A 14 -1.24 4.15 -3.14
N ALA A 15 -0.04 3.80 -3.58
CA ALA A 15 1.05 3.42 -2.68
C ALA A 15 1.57 4.68 -1.96
N ASN A 16 1.41 4.74 -0.64
CA ASN A 16 1.73 5.93 0.16
C ASN A 16 3.18 5.91 0.70
N ALA A 17 3.74 4.71 0.83
CA ALA A 17 5.12 4.50 1.24
C ALA A 17 5.70 3.26 0.56
N MET A 18 6.99 3.31 0.27
CA MET A 18 7.76 2.17 -0.25
C MET A 18 9.00 1.98 0.62
N VAL A 19 9.15 0.78 1.18
CA VAL A 19 10.34 0.39 1.96
C VAL A 19 11.18 -0.53 1.11
N GLN A 20 12.46 -0.17 0.91
CA GLN A 20 13.44 -1.00 0.24
C GLN A 20 14.32 -1.67 1.31
N ARG A 21 14.15 -2.98 1.51
CA ARG A 21 15.10 -3.79 2.28
C ARG A 21 15.90 -4.66 1.33
N LEU A 22 17.10 -5.09 1.75
CA LEU A 22 17.98 -6.00 1.01
C LEU A 22 17.17 -7.12 0.34
N GLY A 23 16.85 -6.95 -0.94
CA GLY A 23 16.17 -7.90 -1.80
C GLY A 23 14.65 -7.77 -1.99
N GLN A 24 13.87 -7.07 -1.14
CA GLN A 24 12.40 -7.03 -1.28
C GLN A 24 11.83 -5.63 -0.99
N SER A 25 11.17 -5.06 -2.00
CA SER A 25 10.40 -3.81 -1.89
C SER A 25 9.01 -4.12 -1.37
N ILE A 26 8.51 -3.34 -0.41
CA ILE A 26 7.14 -3.45 0.10
C ILE A 26 6.41 -2.13 -0.13
N ALA A 27 5.21 -2.21 -0.73
CA ALA A 27 4.30 -1.08 -0.96
C ALA A 27 3.18 -1.06 0.10
N LEU A 28 2.98 0.09 0.74
CA LEU A 28 1.87 0.33 1.65
C LEU A 28 0.68 0.93 0.89
N TYR A 29 -0.43 0.19 0.82
CA TYR A 29 -1.72 0.65 0.32
C TYR A 29 -2.62 1.05 1.48
N ILE A 30 -3.25 2.21 1.39
CA ILE A 30 -4.21 2.70 2.40
C ILE A 30 -5.59 2.66 1.76
N VAL A 31 -6.50 1.88 2.35
CA VAL A 31 -7.88 1.71 1.87
C VAL A 31 -8.80 2.54 2.77
N PRO A 32 -9.45 3.59 2.23
CA PRO A 32 -10.45 4.37 2.96
C PRO A 32 -11.64 3.52 3.43
N ALA A 33 -12.36 4.00 4.45
CA ALA A 33 -13.63 3.40 4.82
C ALA A 33 -14.69 3.67 3.73
N GLY A 34 -15.55 2.70 3.47
CA GLY A 34 -16.67 2.85 2.53
C GLY A 34 -16.28 2.78 1.05
N VAL A 35 -15.13 2.20 0.71
CA VAL A 35 -14.79 1.88 -0.68
C VAL A 35 -15.72 0.80 -1.23
N ASP A 36 -15.91 0.82 -2.54
CA ASP A 36 -16.76 -0.13 -3.26
C ASP A 36 -15.95 -1.32 -3.84
N ASP A 37 -16.67 -2.30 -4.37
CA ASP A 37 -16.06 -3.50 -4.98
C ASP A 37 -15.14 -3.16 -6.16
N LYS A 38 -15.41 -2.03 -6.84
CA LYS A 38 -14.58 -1.54 -7.94
C LYS A 38 -13.20 -1.11 -7.44
N PHE A 39 -13.13 -0.42 -6.31
CA PHE A 39 -11.87 -0.05 -5.68
C PHE A 39 -11.05 -1.29 -5.27
N GLU A 40 -11.71 -2.29 -4.68
CA GLU A 40 -11.06 -3.54 -4.28
C GLU A 40 -10.51 -4.31 -5.49
N LEU A 41 -11.26 -4.34 -6.60
CA LEU A 41 -10.80 -4.95 -7.85
C LEU A 41 -9.55 -4.22 -8.38
N MET A 42 -9.58 -2.88 -8.43
CA MET A 42 -8.43 -2.09 -8.88
C MET A 42 -7.20 -2.24 -7.98
N LEU A 43 -7.42 -2.44 -6.67
CA LEU A 43 -6.33 -2.70 -5.72
C LEU A 43 -5.69 -4.06 -6.00
N ASN A 44 -6.50 -5.10 -6.19
CA ASN A 44 -6.02 -6.45 -6.52
C ASN A 44 -5.25 -6.45 -7.85
N ASP A 45 -5.80 -5.85 -8.90
CA ASP A 45 -5.13 -5.72 -10.21
C ASP A 45 -3.75 -5.04 -10.07
N MET A 46 -3.65 -4.02 -9.20
CA MET A 46 -2.40 -3.28 -8.98
C MET A 46 -1.34 -4.10 -8.22
N ILE A 47 -1.77 -4.98 -7.32
CA ILE A 47 -0.91 -5.91 -6.58
C ILE A 47 -0.44 -7.03 -7.52
N GLU A 48 -1.35 -7.62 -8.28
CA GLU A 48 -1.05 -8.70 -9.23
C GLU A 48 -0.13 -8.24 -10.36
N ALA A 49 -0.23 -6.97 -10.78
CA ALA A 49 0.68 -6.40 -11.78
C ALA A 49 2.14 -6.30 -11.31
N ARG A 50 2.42 -6.44 -10.01
CA ARG A 50 3.77 -6.26 -9.42
C ARG A 50 4.10 -7.33 -8.37
N PRO A 51 4.15 -8.63 -8.75
CA PRO A 51 4.37 -9.73 -7.81
C PRO A 51 5.74 -9.68 -7.10
N GLN A 52 6.70 -8.94 -7.65
CA GLN A 52 8.02 -8.70 -7.06
C GLN A 52 8.03 -7.67 -5.93
N ILE A 53 6.92 -6.96 -5.72
CA ILE A 53 6.73 -5.99 -4.64
C ILE A 53 5.74 -6.59 -3.64
N GLY A 54 6.17 -6.77 -2.39
CA GLY A 54 5.25 -7.20 -1.32
C GLY A 54 4.16 -6.15 -1.11
N SER A 55 2.91 -6.59 -0.95
CA SER A 55 1.80 -5.71 -0.63
C SER A 55 1.56 -5.68 0.88
N TRP A 56 1.41 -4.48 1.42
CA TRP A 56 0.95 -4.28 2.79
C TRP A 56 -0.25 -3.35 2.75
N ILE A 57 -1.42 -3.86 3.15
CA ILE A 57 -2.68 -3.13 3.05
C ILE A 57 -3.09 -2.71 4.46
N TRP A 58 -3.38 -1.41 4.64
CA TRP A 58 -4.04 -0.90 5.84
C TRP A 58 -5.44 -0.40 5.48
N ARG A 59 -6.44 -0.98 6.12
CA ARG A 59 -7.84 -0.58 6.00
C ARG A 59 -8.18 0.37 7.15
N VAL A 60 -8.54 1.61 6.84
CA VAL A 60 -8.84 2.64 7.85
C VAL A 60 -10.02 2.24 8.74
N SER A 61 -10.94 1.43 8.23
CA SER A 61 -12.07 0.87 8.99
C SER A 61 -11.68 -0.20 10.02
N GLU A 62 -10.51 -0.82 9.89
CA GLU A 62 -10.07 -1.93 10.75
C GLU A 62 -9.26 -1.48 11.97
N GLY A 63 -8.98 -0.18 12.08
CA GLY A 63 -8.35 0.42 13.26
C GLY A 63 -7.15 1.31 12.94
N GLU A 64 -6.33 1.57 13.96
CA GLU A 64 -5.18 2.46 13.87
C GLU A 64 -4.13 1.99 12.84
N MET A 65 -3.33 2.95 12.35
CA MET A 65 -2.27 2.67 11.40
C MET A 65 -1.29 1.65 11.99
N PRO A 66 -1.09 0.49 11.31
CA PRO A 66 -0.19 -0.51 11.83
C PRO A 66 1.24 0.04 11.78
N SER A 67 2.01 -0.25 12.83
CA SER A 67 3.37 0.25 12.97
C SER A 67 4.19 -0.15 11.74
N LEU A 68 4.84 0.82 11.09
CA LEU A 68 5.75 0.56 9.96
C LEU A 68 6.69 -0.58 10.35
N GLN A 69 6.56 -1.74 9.69
CA GLN A 69 7.41 -2.91 9.94
C GLN A 69 8.84 -2.66 9.45
N LEU A 70 9.49 -1.64 10.01
CA LEU A 70 10.91 -1.37 9.91
C LEU A 70 11.60 -2.41 10.79
N SER A 71 11.71 -3.62 10.28
CA SER A 71 12.46 -4.65 10.98
C SER A 71 13.90 -4.14 11.13
N ARG A 72 14.38 -4.06 12.37
CA ARG A 72 15.75 -3.67 12.70
C ARG A 72 16.68 -4.71 12.06
N PRO A 73 17.72 -4.34 11.30
CA PRO A 73 18.76 -5.31 10.97
C PRO A 73 19.34 -5.83 12.31
N ARG A 74 19.37 -7.16 12.47
CA ARG A 74 20.10 -7.82 13.56
C ARG A 74 21.59 -7.68 13.30
#